data_AF-A0A379QFW1-F1
#
_entry.id   AF-A0A379QFW1-F1
#
_cell.length_a   1.000
_cell.length_b   1.000
_cell.length_c   1.000
_cell.angle_alpha   90.00
_cell.angle_beta   90.00
_cell.angle_gamma   90.00
#
_symmetry.space_group_name_H-M   'P 1'
#
loop_
_entity.id
_entity.type
_entity.pdbx_description
1 polymer ?
#
loop_
_entity_poly.entity_id
_entity_poly.type
_entity_poly.pdbx_seq_one_letter_code
_entity_poly.pdbx_strand_id
1 'polypeptide(L)' 'MKTSKQPQKVILPHVRRYTEEEVSRLDPFLQMLHRERRELLQCFKQSLDAAGVEYMEADHE' A
#
# COMPACT_ATOMS: atom_id res chain seq x y z
N MET A 1 31.17 1.09 -19.11
CA MET A 1 30.18 1.90 -18.37
C MET A 1 29.57 1.02 -17.29
N LYS A 2 29.81 1.33 -16.00
CA LYS A 2 29.14 0.63 -14.89
C LYS A 2 27.72 1.17 -14.83
N THR A 3 26.75 0.43 -15.37
CA THR A 3 25.34 0.70 -15.10
C THR A 3 25.11 0.34 -13.64
N SER A 4 25.19 1.35 -12.77
CA SER A 4 24.63 1.25 -11.43
C SER A 4 23.14 0.99 -11.60
N LYS A 5 22.74 -0.30 -11.64
CA LYS A 5 21.34 -0.69 -11.49
C LYS A 5 20.95 -0.26 -10.08
N GLN A 6 20.40 0.95 -9.94
CA GLN A 6 19.71 1.29 -8.71
C GLN A 6 18.66 0.19 -8.47
N PRO A 7 18.55 -0.34 -7.24
CA PRO A 7 17.47 -1.28 -6.93
C PRO A 7 16.16 -0.57 -7.26
N GLN A 8 15.44 -1.12 -8.23
CA GLN A 8 14.21 -0.54 -8.73
C GLN A 8 13.15 -0.74 -7.64
N LYS A 9 12.93 0.29 -6.82
CA LYS A 9 11.96 0.24 -5.72
C LYS A 9 10.56 0.11 -6.31
N VAL A 10 9.79 -0.83 -5.78
CA VAL A 10 8.37 -0.96 -6.13
C VAL A 10 7.61 0.18 -5.47
N ILE A 11 6.84 0.95 -6.26
CA ILE A 11 5.94 1.96 -5.71
C ILE A 11 4.65 1.23 -5.31
N LEU A 12 4.30 1.31 -4.03
CA LEU A 12 3.08 0.69 -3.52
C LEU A 12 1.84 1.46 -4.00
N PRO A 13 0.74 0.75 -4.29
CA PRO A 13 -0.52 1.40 -4.58
C PRO A 13 -1.00 2.19 -3.36
N HIS A 14 -1.47 3.41 -3.60
CA HIS A 14 -1.98 4.26 -2.55
C HIS A 14 -3.33 3.76 -2.03
N VAL A 15 -3.38 3.50 -0.73
CA VAL A 15 -4.62 3.22 0.00
C VAL A 15 -4.74 4.24 1.12
N ARG A 16 -5.70 5.16 0.97
CA ARG A 16 -5.94 6.24 1.92
C ARG A 16 -6.11 5.70 3.34
N ARG A 17 -5.46 6.35 4.30
CA ARG A 17 -5.55 6.04 5.72
C ARG A 17 -6.64 6.93 6.32
N TYR A 18 -7.79 6.33 6.60
CA TYR A 18 -8.86 6.98 7.34
C TYR A 18 -8.66 6.72 8.83
N THR A 19 -8.96 7.72 9.65
CA THR A 19 -9.20 7.55 11.08
C THR A 19 -10.45 6.68 11.31
N GLU A 20 -10.58 6.11 12.50
CA GLU A 20 -11.77 5.32 12.86
C GLU A 20 -13.06 6.15 12.74
N GLU A 21 -12.99 7.44 13.08
CA GLU A 21 -14.11 8.37 12.93
C GLU A 21 -14.49 8.58 11.46
N GLU A 22 -13.51 8.76 10.56
CA GLU A 22 -13.77 8.87 9.12
C GLU A 22 -14.36 7.59 8.55
N VAL A 23 -13.85 6.42 8.95
CA VAL A 23 -14.41 5.11 8.51
C VAL A 23 -15.85 4.95 8.98
N SER A 24 -16.17 5.36 10.21
CA SER A 24 -17.53 5.24 10.76
C SER A 24 -18.59 6.01 9.99
N ARG A 25 -18.18 7.07 9.27
CA ARG A 25 -19.05 7.92 8.45
C ARG A 25 -19.22 7.41 7.03
N LEU A 26 -18.43 6.42 6.61
CA LEU A 26 -18.55 5.81 5.29
C LEU A 26 -19.79 4.91 5.22
N ASP A 27 -20.37 4.81 4.03
CA ASP A 27 -21.35 3.77 3.73
C ASP A 27 -20.76 2.36 4.01
N PRO A 28 -21.54 1.38 4.51
CA PRO A 28 -21.04 0.05 4.83
C PRO A 28 -20.29 -0.64 3.68
N PHE A 29 -20.70 -0.43 2.42
CA PHE A 29 -19.99 -0.97 1.26
C PHE A 29 -18.59 -0.35 1.14
N LEU A 30 -18.48 0.96 1.36
CA LEU A 30 -17.20 1.67 1.31
C LEU A 30 -16.29 1.29 2.49
N GLN A 31 -16.85 1.00 3.66
CA GLN A 31 -16.09 0.46 4.79
C GLN A 31 -15.49 -0.91 4.45
N MET A 32 -16.30 -1.82 3.90
CA MET A 32 -15.84 -3.13 3.46
C MET A 32 -14.75 -3.02 2.39
N LEU A 33 -14.97 -2.20 1.35
CA LEU A 33 -14.01 -1.98 0.28
C LEU A 33 -12.70 -1.35 0.79
N HIS A 34 -12.77 -0.42 1.74
CA HIS A 34 -11.58 0.16 2.37
C HIS A 34 -10.77 -0.90 3.11
N ARG A 35 -11.45 -1.74 3.90
CA ARG A 35 -10.83 -2.85 4.62
C ARG A 35 -10.15 -3.84 3.68
N GLU A 36 -10.84 -4.30 2.65
CA GLU A 36 -10.28 -5.24 1.67
C GLU A 36 -9.03 -4.68 0.99
N ARG A 37 -9.05 -3.40 0.57
CA ARG A 37 -7.88 -2.75 -0.04
C ARG A 37 -6.68 -2.67 0.91
N ARG A 38 -6.93 -2.42 2.20
CA ARG A 38 -5.89 -2.40 3.23
C ARG A 38 -5.28 -3.78 3.46
N GLU A 39 -6.12 -4.81 3.54
CA GLU A 39 -5.68 -6.21 3.69
C GLU A 39 -4.86 -6.66 2.47
N LEU A 40 -5.31 -6.37 1.25
CA LEU A 40 -4.57 -6.69 0.02
C LEU A 40 -3.22 -5.97 -0.05
N LEU A 41 -3.17 -4.68 0.31
CA LEU A 41 -1.91 -3.94 0.36
C LEU A 41 -0.95 -4.56 1.39
N GLN A 42 -1.46 -5.03 2.53
CA GLN A 42 -0.65 -5.69 3.55
C GLN A 42 -0.09 -7.03 3.05
N CYS A 43 -0.90 -7.86 2.40
CA CYS A 43 -0.44 -9.11 1.79
C CYS A 43 0.61 -8.85 0.71
N PHE A 44 0.45 -7.78 -0.08
CA PHE A 44 1.41 -7.41 -1.11
C PHE A 44 2.75 -7.00 -0.49
N LYS A 45 2.75 -6.16 0.55
CA LYS A 45 3.96 -5.79 1.32
C LYS A 45 4.69 -7.02 1.84
N GLN A 46 3.98 -7.93 2.50
CA GLN A 46 4.54 -9.18 3.01
C GLN A 46 5.18 -10.05 1.90
N SER A 47 4.58 -10.05 0.71
CA SER A 47 5.11 -10.79 -0.44
C SER A 47 6.39 -10.16 -0.97
N LEU A 48 6.49 -8.82 -0.98
CA LEU A 48 7.70 -8.09 -1.34
C LEU A 48 8.81 -8.30 -0.30
N ASP A 49 8.46 -8.27 0.99
CA ASP A 49 9.38 -8.56 2.10
C ASP A 49 9.96 -9.98 1.97
N ALA A 50 9.11 -10.98 1.71
CA ALA A 50 9.54 -12.36 1.49
C ALA A 50 10.43 -12.53 0.26
N ALA A 51 10.26 -11.69 -0.75
CA ALA A 51 11.07 -11.67 -1.97
C ALA A 51 12.36 -10.82 -1.84
N GLY A 52 12.56 -10.12 -0.71
CA GLY A 52 13.69 -9.19 -0.54
C GLY A 52 13.63 -7.97 -1.46
N VAL A 53 12.42 -7.56 -1.89
CA VAL A 53 12.20 -6.44 -2.80
C VAL A 53 11.93 -5.17 -2.00
N GLU A 54 12.79 -4.16 -2.16
CA GLU A 54 12.55 -2.84 -1.59
C GLU A 54 11.35 -2.16 -2.24
N TYR A 55 10.52 -1.52 -1.41
CA TYR A 55 9.37 -0.74 -1.86
C TYR A 55 9.27 0.60 -1.14
N MET A 56 8.48 1.49 -1.72
CA MET A 56 8.16 2.80 -1.15
C MET A 56 6.66 3.04 -1.16
N GLU A 57 6.14 3.69 -0.13
CA GLU A 57 4.77 4.22 -0.17
C GLU A 57 4.73 5.43 -1.10
N ALA A 58 3.68 5.53 -1.92
CA ALA A 58 3.48 6.71 -2.75
C ALA A 58 3.05 7.88 -1.85
N ASP A 59 3.82 8.96 -1.84
CA ASP A 59 3.43 10.22 -1.21
C ASP A 59 2.31 10.85 -2.04
N HIS A 60 1.09 10.82 -1.49
CA HIS A 60 -0.02 11.60 -2.02
C HIS A 60 -0.52 12.47 -0.87
N GLU A 61 -0.07 13.73 -0.86
CA GLU A 61 -0.63 14.83 -0.05
C GLU A 61 -2.10 15.09 -0.39
#